data_AF-A0A8S1M688-F1
#
_entry.id   AF-A0A8S1M688-F1
#
_cell.length_a   1.000
_cell.length_b   1.000
_cell.length_c   1.000
_cell.angle_alpha   90.00
_cell.angle_beta   90.00
_cell.angle_gamma   90.00
#
_symmetry.space_group_name_H-M   'P 1'
#
loop_
_entity.id
_entity.type
_entity.pdbx_description
1 polymer ?
#
loop_
_entity_poly.entity_id
_entity_poly.type
_entity_poly.pdbx_seq_one_letter_code
_entity_poly.pdbx_strand_id
1 'polypeptide(L)'
;MDQLKGIGMQVFYTILKQHRRKLRPEMRILGDAYVKEEFRQAHQKANQEQYIEFLKRWAIYIEELDKSKQIGRDLTSEEKALLNEEQIENLYKLKEFSKQQKSE
;
A
#
# COMPACT_ATOMS: atom_id res chain seq x y z
N MET A 1 18.35 -3.73 -15.14
CA MET A 1 17.26 -4.38 -14.39
C MET A 1 17.70 -5.09 -13.11
N ASP A 2 18.78 -5.87 -13.09
CA ASP A 2 19.14 -6.65 -11.88
C ASP A 2 19.48 -5.80 -10.64
N GLN A 3 20.18 -4.67 -10.81
CA GLN A 3 20.43 -3.73 -9.72
C GLN A 3 19.13 -3.14 -9.15
N LEU A 4 18.16 -2.83 -10.01
CA LEU A 4 16.84 -2.33 -9.58
C LEU A 4 16.06 -3.40 -8.81
N LYS A 5 16.14 -4.66 -9.22
CA LYS A 5 15.53 -5.78 -8.49
C LYS A 5 16.12 -5.93 -7.10
N GLY A 6 17.44 -5.77 -6.95
CA GLY A 6 18.10 -5.74 -5.64
C GLY A 6 17.57 -4.63 -4.73
N ILE A 7 17.41 -3.40 -5.26
CA ILE A 7 16.79 -2.29 -4.54
C ILE A 7 15.35 -2.63 -4.16
N GLY A 8 14.57 -3.19 -5.08
CA GLY A 8 13.19 -3.59 -4.81
C GLY A 8 13.07 -4.60 -3.68
N MET A 9 14.01 -5.53 -3.57
CA MET A 9 14.06 -6.48 -2.45
C MET A 9 14.31 -5.78 -1.11
N GLN A 10 15.17 -4.76 -1.07
CA GLN A 10 15.41 -3.96 0.14
C GLN A 10 14.16 -3.17 0.55
N VAL A 11 13.46 -2.55 -0.41
CA VAL A 11 12.21 -1.82 -0.17
C VAL A 11 11.15 -2.78 0.38
N PHE A 12 10.97 -3.95 -0.25
CA PHE A 12 10.04 -4.98 0.19
C PHE A 12 10.25 -5.41 1.65
N TYR A 13 11.49 -5.76 2.04
CA TYR A 13 11.78 -6.14 3.42
C TYR A 13 11.58 -4.99 4.41
N THR A 14 11.90 -3.77 4.00
CA THR A 14 11.70 -2.57 4.83
C THR A 14 10.22 -2.36 5.13
N ILE A 15 9.34 -2.50 4.14
CA ILE A 15 7.89 -2.41 4.32
C ILE A 15 7.40 -3.44 5.33
N LEU A 16 7.75 -4.72 5.13
CA LEU A 16 7.30 -5.80 6.03
C LEU A 16 7.80 -5.59 7.47
N LYS A 17 9.01 -5.04 7.63
CA LYS A 17 9.54 -4.68 8.95
C LYS A 17 8.75 -3.52 9.57
N GLN A 18 8.39 -2.50 8.80
CA GLN A 18 7.59 -1.38 9.29
C GLN A 18 6.15 -1.79 9.61
N HIS A 19 5.53 -2.64 8.79
CA HIS A 19 4.22 -3.23 9.09
C HIS A 19 4.22 -3.90 10.46
N ARG A 20 5.25 -4.70 10.78
CA ARG A 20 5.37 -5.34 12.10
C ARG A 20 5.49 -4.37 13.27
N ARG A 21 6.05 -3.18 13.04
CA ARG A 21 6.30 -2.16 14.08
C ARG A 21 5.14 -1.19 14.26
N LYS A 22 4.44 -0.85 13.17
CA LYS A 22 3.49 0.26 13.13
C LYS A 22 2.04 -0.21 13.01
N LEU A 23 1.79 -1.41 12.48
CA LEU A 23 0.44 -1.92 12.24
C LEU A 23 0.06 -2.98 13.26
N ARG A 24 -1.24 -3.00 13.61
CA ARG A 24 -1.84 -4.04 14.42
C ARG A 24 -1.85 -5.39 13.69
N PRO A 25 -1.86 -6.54 14.40
CA PRO A 25 -1.83 -7.86 13.78
C PRO A 25 -2.84 -8.07 12.66
N GLU A 26 -4.08 -7.62 12.85
CA GLU A 26 -5.18 -7.82 11.90
C GLU A 26 -4.94 -7.04 10.59
N MET A 27 -4.39 -5.83 10.69
CA MET A 27 -4.06 -4.99 9.53
C MET A 27 -2.90 -5.58 8.71
N ARG A 28 -1.95 -6.26 9.36
CA ARG A 28 -0.81 -6.89 8.67
C ARG A 28 -1.23 -8.06 7.78
N ILE A 29 -2.29 -8.78 8.13
CA ILE A 29 -2.75 -9.93 7.34
C ILE A 29 -3.05 -9.49 5.90
N LEU A 30 -3.85 -8.42 5.77
CA LEU A 30 -4.18 -7.87 4.47
C LEU A 30 -3.00 -7.11 3.85
N GLY A 31 -2.32 -6.26 4.62
CA GLY A 31 -1.23 -5.42 4.13
C GLY A 31 -0.03 -6.22 3.61
N ASP A 32 0.42 -7.23 4.34
CA ASP A 32 1.55 -8.07 3.92
C ASP A 32 1.21 -8.91 2.69
N ALA A 33 -0.04 -9.38 2.57
CA ALA A 33 -0.50 -10.11 1.40
C ALA A 33 -0.51 -9.22 0.15
N TYR A 34 -1.04 -8.00 0.28
CA TYR A 34 -1.06 -7.02 -0.81
C TYR A 34 0.36 -6.65 -1.28
N VAL A 35 1.26 -6.29 -0.35
CA VAL A 35 2.65 -5.95 -0.68
C VAL A 35 3.35 -7.10 -1.43
N LYS A 36 3.16 -8.35 -0.98
CA LYS A 36 3.75 -9.52 -1.66
C LYS A 36 3.26 -9.67 -3.09
N GLU A 37 1.97 -9.46 -3.32
CA GLU A 37 1.38 -9.58 -4.65
C GLU A 37 1.88 -8.45 -5.57
N GLU A 38 1.85 -7.20 -5.11
CA GLU A 38 2.31 -6.05 -5.88
C GLU A 38 3.79 -6.17 -6.29
N PHE A 39 4.67 -6.54 -5.36
CA PHE A 39 6.10 -6.73 -5.68
C PHE A 39 6.33 -7.91 -6.62
N ARG A 40 5.55 -8.98 -6.50
CA ARG A 40 5.59 -10.12 -7.44
C ARG A 40 5.18 -9.67 -8.83
N GLN A 41 4.08 -8.94 -8.96
CA GLN A 41 3.59 -8.46 -10.25
C GLN A 41 4.55 -7.45 -10.88
N ALA A 42 5.05 -6.48 -10.11
CA ALA A 42 6.02 -5.50 -10.58
C ALA A 42 7.30 -6.18 -11.07
N HIS A 43 7.80 -7.20 -10.35
CA HIS A 43 8.99 -7.93 -10.78
C HIS A 43 8.79 -8.73 -12.09
N GLN A 44 7.58 -9.23 -12.34
CA GLN A 44 7.28 -10.06 -13.51
C GLN A 44 6.87 -9.25 -14.75
N LYS A 45 6.12 -8.17 -14.55
CA LYS A 45 5.37 -7.51 -15.63
C LYS A 45 5.83 -6.08 -15.93
N ALA A 46 6.49 -5.40 -14.99
CA ALA A 46 6.87 -4.00 -15.19
C ALA A 46 8.12 -3.88 -16.08
N ASN A 47 8.09 -2.92 -16.98
CA ASN A 47 9.31 -2.46 -17.65
C ASN A 47 10.17 -1.61 -16.69
N GLN A 48 11.36 -1.19 -17.13
CA GLN A 48 12.30 -0.47 -16.27
C GLN A 48 11.74 0.85 -15.70
N GLU A 49 11.07 1.64 -16.52
CA GLU A 49 10.52 2.95 -16.11
C GLU A 49 9.37 2.77 -15.12
N GLN A 50 8.45 1.84 -15.42
CA GLN A 50 7.36 1.48 -14.53
C GLN A 50 7.88 0.96 -13.19
N TYR A 51 8.94 0.14 -13.21
CA TYR A 51 9.53 -0.40 -11.99
C TYR A 51 10.21 0.70 -11.15
N ILE A 52 10.86 1.68 -11.78
CA ILE A 52 11.41 2.84 -11.06
C ILE A 52 10.30 3.65 -10.38
N GLU A 53 9.22 3.93 -11.10
CA GLU A 53 8.08 4.67 -10.55
C GLU A 53 7.38 3.89 -9.43
N PHE A 54 7.24 2.58 -9.60
CA PHE A 54 6.77 1.67 -8.55
C PHE A 54 7.62 1.79 -7.28
N LEU A 55 8.96 1.71 -7.39
CA LEU A 55 9.85 1.83 -6.23
C LEU A 55 9.75 3.21 -5.55
N LYS A 56 9.60 4.29 -6.32
CA LYS A 56 9.40 5.64 -5.76
C LYS A 56 8.14 5.71 -4.91
N ARG A 57 7.02 5.19 -5.40
CA ARG A 57 5.75 5.16 -4.63
C ARG A 57 5.88 4.38 -3.33
N TRP A 58 6.57 3.24 -3.35
CA TRP A 58 6.80 2.47 -2.14
C TRP A 58 7.78 3.12 -1.17
N ALA A 59 8.78 3.87 -1.66
CA ALA A 59 9.64 4.66 -0.81
C ALA A 59 8.86 5.77 -0.07
N ILE A 60 7.95 6.46 -0.77
CA ILE A 60 7.04 7.45 -0.17
C ILE A 60 6.16 6.79 0.88
N TYR A 61 5.58 5.63 0.59
CA TYR A 61 4.77 4.89 1.55
C TYR A 61 5.54 4.53 2.84
N ILE A 62 6.79 4.10 2.73
CA ILE A 62 7.66 3.83 3.90
C ILE A 62 7.83 5.10 4.75
N GLU A 63 8.05 6.25 4.11
CA GLU A 63 8.22 7.54 4.78
C GLU A 63 6.93 7.98 5.48
N GLU A 64 5.78 7.82 4.83
CA GLU A 64 4.46 8.11 5.43
C GLU A 64 4.17 7.22 6.63
N LEU A 65 4.47 5.91 6.53
CA LEU A 65 4.35 4.97 7.64
C LEU A 65 5.24 5.33 8.83
N ASP A 66 6.39 5.96 8.59
CA ASP A 66 7.32 6.29 9.66
C ASP A 66 6.96 7.62 10.35
N LYS A 67 6.58 8.63 9.57
CA LYS A 67 6.20 9.98 10.07
C LYS A 67 4.85 10.00 10.76
N SER A 68 3.91 9.16 10.34
CA SER A 68 2.55 9.24 10.84
C SER A 68 2.42 8.64 12.25
N LYS A 69 1.85 9.41 13.17
CA LYS A 69 1.43 8.92 14.50
C LYS A 69 0.15 8.07 14.43
N GLN A 70 -0.57 8.15 13.32
CA GLN A 70 -1.82 7.44 13.06
C GLN A 70 -1.71 6.57 11.81
N ILE A 71 -2.58 5.59 11.68
CA ILE A 71 -2.54 4.70 10.52
C ILE A 71 -3.25 5.38 9.35
N GLY A 72 -2.49 5.70 8.29
CA GLY A 72 -3.00 6.33 7.07
C GLY A 72 -3.21 7.84 7.16
N ARG A 73 -3.66 8.42 6.04
CA ARG A 73 -4.07 9.82 5.88
C ARG A 73 -5.32 9.91 5.02
N ASP A 74 -5.99 11.04 5.07
CA ASP A 74 -7.08 11.32 4.13
C ASP A 74 -6.55 11.45 2.70
N LEU A 75 -7.36 10.99 1.75
CA LEU A 75 -7.09 11.19 0.32
C LEU A 75 -7.21 12.68 -0.02
N THR A 76 -6.25 13.17 -0.81
CA THR A 76 -6.32 14.53 -1.37
C THR A 76 -7.42 14.64 -2.42
N SER A 77 -7.76 15.86 -2.82
CA SER A 77 -8.73 16.10 -3.89
C SER A 77 -8.30 15.48 -5.22
N GLU A 78 -7.00 15.54 -5.51
CA GLU A 78 -6.39 14.98 -6.71
C GLU A 78 -6.47 13.45 -6.70
N GLU A 79 -6.17 12.81 -5.56
CA GLU A 79 -6.25 11.35 -5.43
C GLU A 79 -7.69 10.84 -5.56
N LYS A 80 -8.67 11.58 -5.03
CA LYS A 80 -10.09 11.24 -5.20
C LYS A 80 -10.52 11.32 -6.66
N ALA A 81 -10.00 12.29 -7.42
CA ALA A 81 -10.32 12.45 -8.84
C ALA A 81 -9.74 11.32 -9.72
N LEU A 82 -8.75 10.57 -9.23
CA LEU A 82 -8.18 9.42 -9.93
C LEU A 82 -9.00 8.13 -9.75
N LEU A 83 -9.96 8.11 -8.83
CA LEU A 83 -10.78 6.93 -8.57
C LEU A 83 -11.86 6.78 -9.64
N ASN A 84 -12.05 5.56 -10.12
CA ASN A 84 -13.19 5.23 -10.98
C ASN A 84 -14.47 4.98 -10.16
N GLU A 85 -15.62 4.92 -10.84
CA GLU A 85 -16.93 4.74 -10.19
C GLU A 85 -16.98 3.46 -9.32
N GLU A 86 -16.43 2.35 -9.80
CA GLU A 86 -16.39 1.08 -9.08
C GLU A 86 -15.56 1.17 -7.79
N GLN A 87 -14.39 1.81 -7.85
CA GLN A 87 -13.52 2.04 -6.70
C GLN A 87 -14.22 2.91 -5.66
N ILE A 88 -14.92 3.96 -6.09
CA ILE A 88 -15.71 4.83 -5.22
C ILE A 88 -16.82 4.01 -4.54
N GLU A 89 -17.56 3.21 -5.30
CA GLU A 89 -18.63 2.37 -4.77
C GLU A 89 -18.09 1.37 -3.72
N ASN A 90 -16.96 0.74 -4.00
CA ASN A 90 -16.31 -0.20 -3.08
C ASN A 90 -15.88 0.48 -1.78
N LEU A 91 -15.40 1.72 -1.84
CA LEU A 91 -15.08 2.50 -0.63
C LEU A 91 -16.33 2.80 0.20
N TYR A 92 -17.46 3.12 -0.44
CA TYR A 92 -18.73 3.31 0.27
C TYR A 92 -19.21 2.02 0.93
N LYS A 93 -19.18 0.89 0.22
CA LYS A 93 -19.51 -0.43 0.78
C LYS A 93 -18.65 -0.73 2.00
N LEU A 94 -17.34 -0.53 1.88
CA LEU A 94 -16.40 -0.75 2.98
C LEU A 94 -16.72 0.12 4.21
N LYS A 95 -17.08 1.40 4.00
CA LYS A 95 -17.50 2.31 5.06
C LYS A 95 -18.75 1.82 5.78
N GLU A 96 -19.77 1.36 5.05
CA GLU A 96 -21.01 0.87 5.64
C GLU A 96 -20.77 -0.44 6.42
N PHE A 97 -19.99 -1.38 5.87
CA PHE A 97 -19.60 -2.60 6.60
C PHE A 97 -18.85 -2.29 7.91
N SER A 98 -17.94 -1.31 7.87
CA SER A 98 -17.17 -0.91 9.06
C SER A 98 -18.06 -0.33 10.17
N LYS A 99 -19.16 0.35 9.82
CA LYS A 99 -20.14 0.86 10.80
C LYS A 99 -20.93 -0.27 11.45
N GLN A 100 -21.38 -1.24 10.67
CA GLN A 100 -22.15 -2.40 11.15
C GLN A 100 -21.33 -3.27 12.12
N GLN A 101 -20.04 -3.44 11.85
CA GLN A 101 -19.14 -4.21 12.73
C GLN A 101 -18.85 -3.54 14.08
N LYS A 102 -19.11 -2.23 14.22
CA LYS A 102 -18.95 -1.50 15.50
C LYS A 102 -20.21 -1.51 16.37
N SER A 103 -21.35 -1.92 15.81
CA SER A 103 -22.64 -2.00 16.52
C SER A 103 -22.93 -3.37 17.15
N GLU A 104 -22.02 -4.32 16.99
CA GLU A 104 -22.01 -5.65 17.64
C GLU A 104 -20.91 -5.71 18.70
#